data_AF-A0A849A9S6-F1
#
_entry.id   AF-A0A849A9S6-F1
#
_cell.length_a   1.000
_cell.length_b   1.000
_cell.length_c   1.000
_cell.angle_alpha   90.00
_cell.angle_beta   90.00
_cell.angle_gamma   90.00
#
_symmetry.space_group_name_H-M   'P 1'
#
loop_
_entity.id
_entity.type
_entity.pdbx_description
1 polymer ?
#
loop_
_entity_poly.entity_id
_entity_poly.type
_entity_poly.pdbx_seq_one_letter_code
_entity_poly.pdbx_strand_id
1 'polypeptide(L)'
;MPGLTGLRRRLAGLLPADLRVRAVTRAPDGFDARFSALRRHYRYRIVTADWGVDPLRRNDVLHLPRPLDADRMHRAAQGLLGLRDFAAYCRPRPGSTTIRDLQRLDVRRTANPGEIEVLVTADAFCHSMVRSLVGVLIAVGEERSDLAAPVRLLAAGERTAAIHTAPARGLTLTGVDYPPAGQLAERATLTRAVRDDGAVHPERASEGERAVDVSSAANELGGRHT
;
A
#
# COMPACT_ATOMS: atom_id res chain seq x y z
N MET A 1 25.00 18.42 -26.84
CA MET A 1 23.64 17.86 -27.06
C MET A 1 22.64 19.00 -27.32
N PRO A 2 22.53 19.52 -28.55
CA PRO A 2 21.94 20.83 -28.84
C PRO A 2 20.45 21.03 -28.49
N GLY A 3 19.63 19.96 -28.48
CA GLY A 3 18.17 20.07 -28.29
C GLY A 3 17.67 20.09 -26.84
N LEU A 4 18.47 19.64 -25.87
CA LEU A 4 18.07 19.63 -24.45
C LEU A 4 18.50 20.89 -23.70
N THR A 5 19.42 21.66 -24.28
CA THR A 5 19.92 22.91 -23.70
C THR A 5 18.76 23.87 -23.42
N GLY A 6 18.60 24.25 -22.16
CA GLY A 6 17.55 25.19 -21.73
C GLY A 6 16.11 24.64 -21.75
N LEU A 7 15.86 23.38 -22.14
CA LEU A 7 14.51 22.79 -22.11
C LEU A 7 13.93 22.77 -20.69
N ARG A 8 14.73 22.32 -19.70
CA ARG A 8 14.33 22.33 -18.28
C ARG A 8 13.89 23.72 -17.81
N ARG A 9 14.62 24.78 -18.20
CA ARG A 9 14.29 26.17 -17.84
C ARG A 9 12.98 26.64 -18.48
N ARG A 10 12.78 26.31 -19.76
CA ARG A 10 11.53 26.64 -20.46
C ARG A 10 10.33 25.94 -19.83
N LEU A 11 10.45 24.65 -19.51
CA LEU A 11 9.41 23.92 -18.79
C LEU A 11 9.09 24.56 -17.43
N ALA A 12 10.10 24.99 -16.68
CA ALA A 12 9.87 25.66 -15.40
C ALA A 12 9.05 26.97 -15.52
N GLY A 13 9.14 27.67 -16.66
CA GLY A 13 8.32 28.86 -16.93
C GLY A 13 6.89 28.56 -17.37
N LEU A 14 6.60 27.34 -17.83
CA LEU A 14 5.28 26.92 -18.31
C LEU A 14 4.45 26.17 -17.24
N LEU A 15 5.12 25.60 -16.22
CA LEU A 15 4.48 24.74 -15.24
C LEU A 15 4.01 25.54 -14.00
N PRO A 16 2.88 25.14 -13.38
CA PRO A 16 2.41 25.75 -12.13
C PRO A 16 3.43 25.57 -11.01
N ALA A 17 3.33 26.38 -9.96
CA ALA A 17 4.37 26.49 -8.92
C ALA A 17 4.68 25.18 -8.17
N ASP A 18 3.74 24.26 -8.13
CA ASP A 18 3.79 22.95 -7.47
C ASP A 18 4.34 21.83 -8.35
N LEU A 19 4.64 22.09 -9.64
CA LEU A 19 5.18 21.12 -10.57
C LEU A 19 6.51 21.58 -11.17
N ARG A 20 7.56 20.78 -10.98
CA ARG A 20 8.92 21.10 -11.45
C ARG A 20 9.60 19.90 -12.10
N VAL A 21 10.20 20.12 -13.26
CA VAL A 21 11.06 19.13 -13.94
C VAL A 21 12.48 19.28 -13.43
N ARG A 22 12.97 18.28 -12.69
CA ARG A 22 14.30 18.32 -12.06
C ARG A 22 15.43 17.98 -13.03
N ALA A 23 15.18 17.06 -13.96
CA ALA A 23 16.15 16.58 -14.96
C ALA A 23 15.45 16.23 -16.27
N VAL A 24 16.19 16.31 -17.38
CA VAL A 24 15.75 15.84 -18.69
C VAL A 24 16.92 15.12 -19.34
N THR A 25 16.70 13.88 -19.76
CA THR A 25 17.67 13.05 -20.48
C THR A 25 16.96 12.39 -21.66
N ARG A 26 17.73 11.93 -22.65
CA ARG A 26 17.19 11.00 -23.63
C ARG A 26 16.95 9.67 -22.90
N ALA A 27 15.75 9.12 -23.06
CA ALA A 27 15.45 7.79 -22.55
C ALA A 27 16.27 6.76 -23.35
N PRO A 28 16.91 5.77 -22.68
CA PRO A 28 17.49 4.64 -23.38
C PRO A 28 16.42 3.87 -24.17
N ASP A 29 16.85 3.15 -25.20
CA ASP A 29 15.93 2.32 -26.00
C ASP A 29 15.22 1.28 -25.13
N GLY A 30 13.93 1.09 -25.38
CA GLY A 30 13.08 0.16 -24.62
C GLY A 30 12.71 0.61 -23.20
N PHE A 31 13.11 1.82 -22.78
CA PHE A 31 12.67 2.39 -21.51
C PHE A 31 11.16 2.60 -21.46
N ASP A 32 10.53 2.10 -20.39
CA ASP A 32 9.16 2.41 -20.02
C ASP A 32 9.09 2.83 -18.54
N ALA A 33 8.63 4.06 -18.28
CA ALA A 33 8.56 4.61 -16.93
C ALA A 33 7.70 3.78 -15.95
N ARG A 34 6.76 2.98 -16.46
CA ARG A 34 5.90 2.13 -15.65
C ARG A 34 6.42 0.70 -15.58
N PHE A 35 6.67 0.10 -16.75
CA PHE A 35 6.92 -1.33 -16.89
C PHE A 35 8.40 -1.70 -16.73
N SER A 36 9.33 -0.78 -16.98
CA SER A 36 10.76 -1.03 -16.69
C SER A 36 11.11 -0.84 -15.21
N ALA A 37 10.20 -0.31 -14.38
CA ALA A 37 10.47 -0.10 -12.96
C ALA A 37 10.66 -1.43 -12.19
N LEU A 38 11.70 -1.48 -11.37
CA LEU A 38 11.97 -2.59 -10.45
C LEU A 38 11.20 -2.41 -9.14
N ARG A 39 11.25 -1.19 -8.58
CA ARG A 39 10.77 -0.89 -7.22
C ARG A 39 10.28 0.54 -7.15
N ARG A 40 9.37 0.80 -6.23
CA ARG A 40 8.91 2.16 -5.90
C ARG A 40 9.08 2.38 -4.41
N HIS A 41 9.54 3.57 -4.05
CA HIS A 41 9.80 3.96 -2.68
C HIS A 41 8.84 5.04 -2.26
N TYR A 42 8.12 4.79 -1.18
CA TYR A 42 7.26 5.76 -0.54
C TYR A 42 7.76 6.06 0.86
N ARG A 43 7.39 7.25 1.29
CA ARG A 43 7.57 7.72 2.64
C ARG A 43 6.24 8.28 3.12
N TYR A 44 5.86 7.92 4.33
CA TYR A 44 4.74 8.53 5.03
C TYR A 44 5.24 9.27 6.28
N ARG A 45 4.81 10.51 6.50
CA ARG A 45 5.19 11.29 7.68
C ARG A 45 3.99 11.65 8.54
N ILE A 46 4.16 11.47 9.84
CA ILE A 46 3.18 11.75 10.89
C ILE A 46 3.88 12.60 11.94
N VAL A 47 3.20 13.58 12.51
CA VAL A 47 3.66 14.29 13.70
C VAL A 47 2.62 14.17 14.79
N THR A 48 3.05 13.85 16.01
CA THR A 48 2.19 13.70 17.20
C THR A 48 2.33 14.84 18.19
N ALA A 49 3.10 15.88 17.84
CA ALA A 49 3.24 17.07 18.68
C ALA A 49 1.88 17.75 18.87
N ASP A 50 1.60 18.20 20.08
CA ASP A 50 0.38 18.90 20.45
C ASP A 50 0.25 20.26 19.73
N TRP A 51 1.37 20.95 19.50
CA TRP A 51 1.42 22.21 18.74
C TRP A 51 1.23 22.04 17.21
N GLY A 52 1.16 20.82 16.70
CA GLY A 52 0.87 20.55 15.29
C GLY A 52 2.08 20.42 14.37
N VAL A 53 1.83 20.54 13.05
CA VAL A 53 2.87 20.43 12.02
C VAL A 53 3.69 21.71 11.94
N ASP A 54 5.01 21.57 11.78
CA ASP A 54 5.87 22.68 11.33
C ASP A 54 5.25 23.36 10.09
N PRO A 55 5.03 24.68 10.09
CA PRO A 55 4.48 25.41 8.95
C PRO A 55 5.19 25.15 7.62
N LEU A 56 6.49 24.88 7.61
CA LEU A 56 7.25 24.55 6.40
C LEU A 56 6.94 23.16 5.85
N ARG A 57 6.39 22.28 6.69
CA ARG A 57 6.07 20.86 6.39
C ARG A 57 4.57 20.59 6.29
N ARG A 58 3.73 21.63 6.42
CA ARG A 58 2.25 21.57 6.41
C ARG A 58 1.63 20.81 5.24
N ASN A 59 2.35 20.70 4.11
CA ASN A 59 1.87 20.05 2.89
C ASN A 59 2.25 18.56 2.78
N ASP A 60 3.24 18.07 3.54
CA ASP A 60 3.80 16.71 3.37
C ASP A 60 3.89 15.89 4.67
N VAL A 61 3.28 16.37 5.76
CA VAL A 61 3.20 15.69 7.05
C VAL A 61 1.74 15.65 7.53
N LEU A 62 1.31 14.50 8.04
CA LEU A 62 0.04 14.36 8.73
C LEU A 62 0.18 14.76 10.19
N HIS A 63 -0.66 15.68 10.69
CA HIS A 63 -0.83 15.85 12.13
C HIS A 63 -1.80 14.80 12.69
N LEU A 64 -1.36 14.09 13.72
CA LEU A 64 -2.19 13.18 14.49
C LEU A 64 -1.84 13.37 15.98
N PRO A 65 -2.59 14.18 16.74
CA PRO A 65 -2.21 14.57 18.10
C PRO A 65 -2.24 13.44 19.13
N ARG A 66 -2.69 12.23 18.75
CA ARG A 66 -2.66 11.06 19.62
C ARG A 66 -1.22 10.51 19.70
N PRO A 67 -0.74 10.12 20.89
CA PRO A 67 0.56 9.45 21.02
C PRO A 67 0.64 8.19 20.15
N LEU A 68 1.81 7.97 19.56
CA LEU A 68 2.12 6.77 18.78
C LEU A 68 3.39 6.12 19.28
N ASP A 69 3.33 4.82 19.54
CA ASP A 69 4.49 3.97 19.76
C ASP A 69 5.07 3.51 18.40
N ALA A 70 6.12 4.20 17.94
CA ALA A 70 6.80 3.90 16.68
C ALA A 70 7.46 2.51 16.67
N ASP A 71 7.94 2.03 17.82
CA ASP A 71 8.60 0.72 17.92
C ASP A 71 7.57 -0.40 17.81
N ARG A 72 6.41 -0.23 18.45
CA ARG A 72 5.27 -1.15 18.32
C ARG A 72 4.76 -1.20 16.88
N MET A 73 4.63 -0.04 16.23
CA MET A 73 4.30 0.04 14.81
C MET A 73 5.34 -0.72 13.96
N HIS A 74 6.64 -0.49 14.21
CA HIS A 74 7.71 -1.15 13.46
C HIS A 74 7.68 -2.67 13.64
N ARG A 75 7.50 -3.17 14.87
CA ARG A 75 7.40 -4.62 15.15
C ARG A 75 6.24 -5.27 14.39
N ALA A 76 5.07 -4.63 14.42
CA ALA A 76 3.88 -5.15 13.73
C ALA A 76 4.01 -5.12 12.20
N ALA A 77 4.76 -4.16 11.67
CA ALA A 77 5.06 -4.06 10.23
C ALA A 77 5.88 -5.25 9.69
N GLN A 78 6.75 -5.85 10.50
CA GLN A 78 7.69 -6.87 10.01
C GLN A 78 6.98 -8.13 9.49
N GLY A 79 5.83 -8.48 10.07
CA GLY A 79 5.02 -9.63 9.63
C GLY A 79 4.42 -9.48 8.23
N LEU A 80 4.46 -8.28 7.64
CA LEU A 80 3.88 -7.98 6.32
C LEU A 80 4.91 -8.10 5.18
N LEU A 81 6.21 -8.24 5.47
CA LEU A 81 7.25 -8.28 4.45
C LEU A 81 7.17 -9.55 3.59
N GLY A 82 7.68 -9.43 2.34
CA GLY A 82 7.80 -10.49 1.35
C GLY A 82 6.67 -10.51 0.31
N LEU A 83 6.67 -11.56 -0.51
CA LEU A 83 5.68 -11.83 -1.55
C LEU A 83 4.37 -12.34 -0.94
N ARG A 84 3.31 -11.53 -1.00
CA ARG A 84 2.02 -11.85 -0.39
C ARG A 84 0.86 -11.30 -1.21
N ASP A 85 -0.33 -11.84 -0.99
CA ASP A 85 -1.56 -11.23 -1.49
C ASP A 85 -2.01 -10.12 -0.53
N PHE A 86 -2.00 -8.87 -1.01
CA PHE A 86 -2.41 -7.69 -0.26
C PHE A 86 -3.86 -7.28 -0.47
N ALA A 87 -4.73 -8.16 -0.99
CA ALA A 87 -6.13 -7.85 -1.33
C ALA A 87 -6.88 -7.09 -0.21
N ALA A 88 -6.70 -7.47 1.06
CA ALA A 88 -7.28 -6.77 2.19
C ALA A 88 -6.85 -5.27 2.29
N TYR A 89 -5.60 -4.97 1.94
CA TYR A 89 -5.03 -3.63 1.97
C TYR A 89 -5.33 -2.80 0.71
N CYS A 90 -5.83 -3.44 -0.34
CA CYS A 90 -6.12 -2.80 -1.61
C CYS A 90 -7.56 -2.26 -1.63
N ARG A 91 -7.77 -1.09 -2.24
CA ARG A 91 -9.11 -0.76 -2.75
C ARG A 91 -9.35 -1.57 -4.04
N PRO A 92 -10.51 -2.24 -4.18
CA PRO A 92 -10.81 -3.02 -5.38
C PRO A 92 -10.62 -2.19 -6.65
N ARG A 93 -9.97 -2.81 -7.64
CA ARG A 93 -9.80 -2.26 -8.97
C ARG A 93 -9.83 -3.42 -9.97
N PRO A 94 -10.84 -3.49 -10.87
CA PRO A 94 -10.95 -4.55 -11.86
C PRO A 94 -9.67 -4.70 -12.70
N GLY A 95 -9.31 -5.95 -13.02
CA GLY A 95 -8.15 -6.27 -13.84
C GLY A 95 -6.80 -5.93 -13.20
N SER A 96 -6.71 -5.92 -11.86
CA SER A 96 -5.44 -5.71 -11.17
C SER A 96 -5.17 -6.79 -10.13
N THR A 97 -3.99 -7.40 -10.21
CA THR A 97 -3.48 -8.30 -9.18
C THR A 97 -3.18 -7.54 -7.89
N THR A 98 -3.34 -8.20 -6.75
CA THR A 98 -3.05 -7.73 -5.39
C THR A 98 -1.80 -8.38 -4.79
N ILE A 99 -1.18 -9.32 -5.51
CA ILE A 99 0.06 -10.00 -5.11
C ILE A 99 1.23 -9.04 -5.29
N ARG A 100 1.95 -8.72 -4.21
CA ARG A 100 3.09 -7.80 -4.21
C ARG A 100 4.22 -8.33 -3.35
N ASP A 101 5.44 -7.96 -3.71
CA ASP A 101 6.64 -8.19 -2.90
C ASP A 101 6.94 -6.92 -2.10
N LEU A 102 6.53 -6.91 -0.83
CA LEU A 102 6.80 -5.81 0.09
C LEU A 102 8.21 -5.98 0.67
N GLN A 103 9.14 -5.20 0.15
CA GLN A 103 10.58 -5.33 0.42
C GLN A 103 11.06 -4.52 1.62
N ARG A 104 10.32 -3.46 1.97
CA ARG A 104 10.63 -2.61 3.13
C ARG A 104 9.35 -2.05 3.73
N LEU A 105 9.26 -2.08 5.04
CA LEU A 105 8.23 -1.41 5.83
C LEU A 105 8.81 -1.04 7.20
N ASP A 106 9.57 0.06 7.23
CA ASP A 106 10.21 0.54 8.46
C ASP A 106 9.38 1.65 9.08
N VAL A 107 9.36 1.72 10.41
CA VAL A 107 8.78 2.82 11.15
C VAL A 107 9.84 3.33 12.11
N ARG A 108 10.06 4.64 12.12
CA ARG A 108 11.09 5.25 12.98
C ARG A 108 10.69 6.65 13.41
N ARG A 109 11.13 7.06 14.59
CA ARG A 109 11.16 8.48 14.96
C ARG A 109 12.24 9.20 14.16
N THR A 110 11.98 10.45 13.82
CA THR A 110 12.99 11.32 13.18
C THR A 110 13.66 12.20 14.23
N ALA A 111 14.63 13.02 13.81
CA ALA A 111 15.22 14.04 14.67
C ALA A 111 14.24 15.18 15.00
N ASN A 112 13.17 15.36 14.21
CA ASN A 112 12.15 16.36 14.49
C ASN A 112 11.25 15.87 15.64
N PRO A 113 11.03 16.69 16.69
CA PRO A 113 10.22 16.30 17.84
C PRO A 113 8.82 15.83 17.44
N GLY A 114 8.42 14.65 17.93
CA GLY A 114 7.11 14.06 17.66
C GLY A 114 6.89 13.56 16.22
N GLU A 115 7.85 13.70 15.30
CA GLU A 115 7.72 13.22 13.92
C GLU A 115 8.15 11.76 13.78
N ILE A 116 7.28 10.97 13.17
CA ILE A 116 7.44 9.55 12.83
C ILE A 116 7.41 9.43 11.30
N GLU A 117 8.29 8.60 10.78
CA GLU A 117 8.39 8.29 9.36
C GLU A 117 8.15 6.79 9.14
N VAL A 118 7.31 6.47 8.16
CA VAL A 118 7.10 5.11 7.64
C VAL A 118 7.72 5.03 6.26
N LEU A 119 8.68 4.12 6.06
CA LEU A 119 9.40 3.94 4.80
C LEU A 119 8.95 2.63 4.14
N VAL A 120 8.46 2.72 2.91
CA VAL A 120 7.81 1.60 2.22
C VAL A 120 8.44 1.39 0.85
N THR A 121 8.90 0.16 0.59
CA THR A 121 9.44 -0.24 -0.73
C THR A 121 8.76 -1.52 -1.17
N ALA A 122 8.32 -1.56 -2.42
CA ALA A 122 7.80 -2.77 -3.05
C ALA A 122 8.09 -2.75 -4.55
N ASP A 123 7.96 -3.92 -5.19
CA ASP A 123 8.00 -4.07 -6.65
C ASP A 123 6.90 -3.22 -7.34
N ALA A 124 5.70 -3.24 -6.76
CA ALA A 124 4.56 -2.43 -7.13
C ALA A 124 3.60 -2.26 -5.94
N PHE A 125 2.59 -1.41 -6.11
CA PHE A 125 1.54 -1.20 -5.11
C PHE A 125 0.18 -1.31 -5.77
N CYS A 126 -0.78 -1.95 -5.10
CA CYS A 126 -2.18 -1.87 -5.49
C CYS A 126 -2.80 -0.54 -5.01
N HIS A 127 -4.03 -0.25 -5.44
CA HIS A 127 -4.68 1.01 -5.13
C HIS A 127 -4.83 1.19 -3.61
N SER A 128 -4.34 2.32 -3.08
CA SER A 128 -4.37 2.69 -1.66
C SER A 128 -3.54 1.81 -0.71
N MET A 129 -2.76 0.84 -1.21
CA MET A 129 -1.99 -0.10 -0.39
C MET A 129 -1.19 0.57 0.74
N VAL A 130 -0.30 1.52 0.39
CA VAL A 130 0.58 2.18 1.36
C VAL A 130 -0.22 2.90 2.45
N ARG A 131 -1.29 3.59 2.08
CA ARG A 131 -2.14 4.31 3.03
C ARG A 131 -2.96 3.36 3.92
N SER A 132 -3.36 2.21 3.41
CA SER A 132 -4.01 1.16 4.22
C SER A 132 -3.02 0.53 5.21
N LEU A 133 -1.80 0.21 4.77
CA LEU A 133 -0.72 -0.30 5.63
C LEU A 133 -0.46 0.69 6.78
N VAL A 134 -0.21 1.95 6.45
CA VAL A 134 0.03 3.01 7.45
C VAL A 134 -1.17 3.17 8.40
N GLY A 135 -2.41 3.13 7.91
CA GLY A 135 -3.58 3.28 8.78
C GLY A 135 -3.75 2.15 9.79
N VAL A 136 -3.46 0.90 9.39
CA VAL A 136 -3.43 -0.23 10.32
C VAL A 136 -2.28 -0.09 11.33
N LEU A 137 -1.10 0.31 10.88
CA LEU A 137 0.03 0.55 11.79
C LEU A 137 -0.27 1.68 12.78
N ILE A 138 -0.93 2.76 12.36
CA ILE A 138 -1.39 3.82 13.27
C ILE A 138 -2.29 3.23 14.36
N ALA A 139 -3.26 2.38 14.02
CA ALA A 139 -4.13 1.75 15.03
C ALA A 139 -3.34 0.88 16.02
N VAL A 140 -2.28 0.20 15.57
CA VAL A 140 -1.37 -0.54 16.46
C VAL A 140 -0.56 0.40 17.35
N GLY A 141 -0.03 1.50 16.80
CA GLY A 141 0.75 2.50 17.55
C GLY A 141 -0.07 3.30 18.56
N GLU A 142 -1.38 3.43 18.33
CA GLU A 142 -2.38 3.97 19.27
C GLU A 142 -2.88 2.92 20.28
N GLU A 143 -2.34 1.70 20.24
CA GLU A 143 -2.78 0.55 21.05
C GLU A 143 -4.25 0.15 20.89
N ARG A 144 -4.93 0.66 19.86
CA ARG A 144 -6.28 0.23 19.47
C ARG A 144 -6.30 -1.12 18.75
N SER A 145 -5.13 -1.69 18.48
CA SER A 145 -4.95 -3.00 17.86
C SER A 145 -3.68 -3.67 18.39
N ASP A 146 -3.72 -5.01 18.44
CA ASP A 146 -2.55 -5.80 18.84
C ASP A 146 -1.51 -5.92 17.71
N LEU A 147 -0.31 -6.40 18.07
CA LEU A 147 0.82 -6.57 17.16
C LEU A 147 0.56 -7.55 15.99
N ALA A 148 -0.33 -8.52 16.17
CA ALA A 148 -0.63 -9.54 15.18
C ALA A 148 -1.78 -9.12 14.24
N ALA A 149 -2.50 -8.05 14.57
CA ALA A 149 -3.61 -7.54 13.77
C ALA A 149 -3.25 -7.31 12.29
N PRO A 150 -2.10 -6.73 11.91
CA PRO A 150 -1.79 -6.52 10.50
C PRO A 150 -1.69 -7.82 9.70
N VAL A 151 -1.07 -8.86 10.29
CA VAL A 151 -0.94 -10.17 9.64
C VAL A 151 -2.29 -10.88 9.57
N ARG A 152 -3.12 -10.80 10.62
CA ARG A 152 -4.47 -11.37 10.59
C ARG A 152 -5.34 -10.71 9.51
N LEU A 153 -5.27 -9.38 9.39
CA LEU A 153 -5.99 -8.64 8.35
C LEU A 153 -5.51 -9.01 6.95
N LEU A 154 -4.20 -9.28 6.77
CA LEU A 154 -3.68 -9.78 5.50
C LEU A 154 -4.23 -11.17 5.18
N ALA A 155 -4.21 -12.07 6.16
CA ALA A 155 -4.66 -13.46 6.01
C ALA A 155 -6.17 -13.57 5.75
N ALA A 156 -6.97 -12.60 6.21
CA ALA A 156 -8.40 -12.54 5.90
C ALA A 156 -8.67 -12.41 4.39
N GLY A 157 -7.72 -11.92 3.60
CA GLY A 157 -7.81 -11.89 2.13
C GLY A 157 -8.79 -10.88 1.55
N GLU A 158 -9.64 -10.27 2.37
CA GLU A 158 -10.64 -9.29 1.93
C GLU A 158 -10.57 -7.99 2.74
N ARG A 159 -10.96 -6.89 2.09
CA ARG A 159 -10.94 -5.58 2.71
C ARG A 159 -12.15 -5.43 3.63
N THR A 160 -11.89 -5.23 4.92
CA THR A 160 -12.93 -5.00 5.93
C THR A 160 -12.93 -3.55 6.43
N ALA A 161 -13.96 -3.18 7.20
CA ALA A 161 -14.05 -1.88 7.86
C ALA A 161 -12.90 -1.63 8.86
N ALA A 162 -12.22 -2.67 9.33
CA ALA A 162 -11.07 -2.56 10.22
C ALA A 162 -9.86 -1.87 9.53
N ILE A 163 -9.79 -1.88 8.19
CA ILE A 163 -8.68 -1.27 7.44
C ILE A 163 -9.01 0.18 7.11
N HIS A 164 -8.61 1.07 7.99
CA HIS A 164 -8.74 2.51 7.80
C HIS A 164 -7.62 3.00 6.88
N THR A 165 -7.96 3.70 5.79
CA THR A 165 -6.96 4.30 4.90
C THR A 165 -6.46 5.61 5.51
N ALA A 166 -5.17 5.68 5.85
CA ALA A 166 -4.56 6.92 6.34
C ALA A 166 -4.77 8.08 5.34
N PRO A 167 -4.86 9.35 5.78
CA PRO A 167 -4.98 10.51 4.88
C PRO A 167 -3.87 10.57 3.81
N ALA A 168 -4.11 11.21 2.67
CA ALA A 168 -3.13 11.26 1.58
C ALA A 168 -1.95 12.20 1.88
N ARG A 169 -2.18 13.24 2.69
CA ARG A 169 -1.24 14.35 2.96
C ARG A 169 0.17 13.90 3.39
N GLY A 170 0.26 12.87 4.23
CA GLY A 170 1.56 12.40 4.73
C GLY A 170 2.37 11.60 3.71
N LEU A 171 1.78 11.19 2.58
CA LEU A 171 2.39 10.28 1.63
C LEU A 171 3.21 11.02 0.57
N THR A 172 4.44 10.56 0.33
CA THR A 172 5.31 11.05 -0.73
C THR A 172 5.96 9.88 -1.46
N LEU A 173 5.94 9.89 -2.81
CA LEU A 173 6.81 9.03 -3.62
C LEU A 173 8.22 9.61 -3.60
N THR A 174 9.20 8.85 -3.10
CA THR A 174 10.58 9.32 -2.93
C THR A 174 11.54 8.80 -3.99
N GLY A 175 11.19 7.72 -4.70
CA GLY A 175 12.05 7.16 -5.73
C GLY A 175 11.41 6.03 -6.53
N VAL A 176 12.01 5.74 -7.68
CA VAL A 176 11.70 4.60 -8.53
C VAL A 176 13.03 4.03 -9.03
N ASP A 177 13.23 2.74 -8.83
CA ASP A 177 14.43 2.04 -9.28
C ASP A 177 14.18 1.43 -10.66
N TYR A 178 15.18 1.51 -11.53
CA TYR A 178 15.19 0.90 -12.87
C TYR A 178 16.43 0.02 -13.01
N PRO A 179 16.37 -1.04 -13.83
CA PRO A 179 17.55 -1.85 -14.12
C PRO A 179 18.53 -1.07 -15.01
N PRO A 180 19.75 -1.61 -15.21
CA PRO A 180 20.69 -1.09 -16.21
C PRO A 180 20.06 -1.00 -17.60
N ALA A 181 20.56 -0.08 -18.44
CA ALA A 181 19.94 0.26 -19.73
C ALA A 181 19.68 -0.95 -20.64
N GLY A 182 20.60 -1.91 -20.69
CA GLY A 182 20.47 -3.13 -21.51
C GLY A 182 19.35 -4.09 -21.09
N GLN A 183 18.74 -3.91 -19.92
CA GLN A 183 17.70 -4.77 -19.36
C GLN A 183 16.31 -4.11 -19.35
N LEU A 184 16.19 -2.85 -19.80
CA LEU A 184 14.96 -2.07 -19.69
C LEU A 184 13.81 -2.65 -20.51
N ALA A 185 14.09 -3.07 -21.76
CA ALA A 185 13.11 -3.60 -22.69
C ALA A 185 12.57 -4.96 -22.21
N GLU A 186 13.47 -5.87 -21.86
CA GLU A 186 13.13 -7.20 -21.34
C GLU A 186 12.28 -7.08 -20.07
N ARG A 187 12.71 -6.24 -19.12
CA ARG A 187 11.94 -5.96 -17.90
C ARG A 187 10.54 -5.45 -18.20
N ALA A 188 10.40 -4.56 -19.19
CA ALA A 188 9.10 -4.03 -19.57
C ALA A 188 8.19 -5.11 -20.14
N THR A 189 8.71 -6.01 -20.98
CA THR A 189 7.96 -7.15 -21.53
C THR A 189 7.50 -8.11 -20.43
N LEU A 190 8.41 -8.54 -19.56
CA LEU A 190 8.09 -9.43 -18.44
C LEU A 190 7.00 -8.86 -17.53
N THR A 191 7.09 -7.55 -17.22
CA THR A 191 6.11 -6.89 -16.34
C THR A 191 4.72 -6.76 -16.98
N ARG A 192 4.63 -6.70 -18.32
CA ARG A 192 3.35 -6.71 -19.05
C ARG A 192 2.73 -8.11 -19.05
N ALA A 193 3.51 -9.13 -19.42
CA ALA A 193 3.04 -10.52 -19.45
C ALA A 193 2.43 -10.96 -18.11
N VAL A 194 3.11 -10.69 -16.98
CA VAL A 194 2.60 -11.01 -15.63
C VAL A 194 1.23 -10.38 -15.33
N ARG A 195 0.90 -9.25 -15.95
CA ARG A 195 -0.40 -8.59 -15.74
C ARG A 195 -1.51 -9.16 -16.61
N ASP A 196 -1.18 -9.61 -17.80
CA ASP A 196 -2.15 -10.23 -18.70
C ASP A 196 -2.54 -11.61 -18.13
N ASP A 197 -1.58 -12.35 -17.57
CA ASP A 197 -1.82 -13.65 -16.93
C ASP A 197 -2.53 -13.54 -15.57
N GLY A 198 -2.33 -12.42 -14.86
CA GLY A 198 -2.95 -12.15 -13.55
C GLY A 198 -4.43 -11.73 -13.59
N ALA A 199 -5.07 -11.75 -14.76
CA ALA A 199 -6.49 -11.45 -14.93
C ALA A 199 -7.42 -12.67 -14.71
N VAL A 200 -6.86 -13.86 -14.46
CA VAL A 200 -7.66 -15.07 -14.20
C VAL A 200 -8.03 -15.12 -12.72
N HIS A 201 -9.28 -14.74 -12.41
CA HIS A 201 -9.90 -15.16 -11.15
C HIS A 201 -10.12 -16.68 -11.21
N PRO A 202 -9.61 -17.48 -10.26
CA PRO A 202 -10.02 -18.87 -10.18
C PRO A 202 -11.53 -18.91 -9.86
N GLU A 203 -12.27 -19.61 -10.73
CA GLU A 203 -13.66 -19.99 -10.49
C GLU A 203 -13.79 -20.57 -9.08
N ARG A 204 -14.73 -20.01 -8.31
CA ARG A 204 -15.18 -20.65 -7.08
C ARG A 204 -15.83 -21.96 -7.49
N ALA A 205 -15.15 -23.08 -7.28
CA ALA A 205 -15.76 -24.39 -7.30
C ALA A 205 -16.93 -24.37 -6.31
N SER A 206 -18.15 -24.39 -6.83
CA SER A 206 -19.35 -24.72 -6.09
C SER A 206 -19.29 -26.20 -5.73
N GLU A 207 -18.82 -26.52 -4.53
CA GLU A 207 -19.05 -27.84 -3.96
C GLU A 207 -20.50 -27.92 -3.52
N GLY A 208 -21.23 -28.80 -4.23
CA GLY A 208 -22.61 -29.16 -3.93
C GLY A 208 -22.75 -29.77 -2.54
N GLU A 209 -23.77 -29.29 -1.84
CA GLU A 209 -24.86 -30.11 -1.34
C GLU A 209 -24.47 -31.46 -0.70
N ARG A 210 -24.28 -31.42 0.62
CA ARG A 210 -24.60 -32.56 1.48
C ARG A 210 -25.81 -32.21 2.33
N ALA A 211 -26.96 -32.72 1.92
CA ALA A 211 -28.14 -32.83 2.75
C ALA A 211 -27.79 -33.68 3.98
N VAL A 212 -27.97 -33.09 5.17
CA VAL A 212 -28.05 -33.85 6.41
C VAL A 212 -29.50 -34.21 6.61
N ASP A 213 -29.77 -35.51 6.44
CA ASP A 213 -31.04 -36.15 6.76
C ASP A 213 -31.22 -36.14 8.29
N VAL A 214 -32.12 -35.30 8.80
CA VAL A 214 -32.55 -35.32 10.20
C VAL A 214 -33.89 -36.02 10.26
N SER A 215 -33.82 -37.34 10.31
CA SER A 215 -34.93 -38.20 10.72
C SER A 215 -35.28 -37.92 12.18
N SER A 216 -36.40 -37.20 12.36
CA SER A 216 -37.50 -37.54 13.26
C SER A 216 -37.13 -38.24 14.57
N ALA A 217 -36.88 -37.46 15.62
CA ALA A 217 -37.15 -37.88 17.00
C ALA A 217 -38.55 -37.38 17.36
N ALA A 218 -39.46 -38.35 17.53
CA ALA A 218 -40.84 -38.14 17.87
C ALA A 218 -41.00 -37.61 19.31
N ASN A 219 -41.87 -36.62 19.44
CA ASN A 219 -42.97 -36.55 20.39
C ASN A 219 -42.62 -36.47 21.90
N GLU A 220 -42.78 -35.27 22.49
CA GLU A 220 -43.48 -35.16 23.78
C GLU A 220 -43.96 -33.71 24.08
N LEU A 221 -45.24 -33.64 24.46
CA LEU A 221 -45.89 -32.64 25.34
C LEU A 221 -46.33 -31.29 24.74
N GLY A 222 -47.65 -31.14 24.49
CA GLY A 222 -48.21 -29.83 24.17
C GLY A 222 -49.72 -29.66 23.88
N GLY A 223 -50.63 -30.42 24.52
CA GLY A 223 -51.98 -29.97 24.88
C GLY A 223 -53.13 -29.94 23.84
N ARG A 224 -54.29 -30.52 24.22
CA ARG A 224 -55.58 -29.80 24.42
C ARG A 224 -56.76 -30.72 24.79
N HIS A 225 -57.57 -30.21 25.72
CA HIS A 225 -59.01 -30.44 25.95
C HIS A 225 -59.51 -31.83 26.41
N THR A 226 -59.80 -31.93 27.71
CA THR A 226 -61.15 -31.69 28.28
C THR A 226 -60.99 -31.06 29.66
#